data_AF-A0A961K9Q1-F1
#
_entry.id   AF-A0A961K9Q1-F1
#
_cell.length_a   1.000
_cell.length_b   1.000
_cell.length_c   1.000
_cell.angle_alpha   90.00
_cell.angle_beta   90.00
_cell.angle_gamma   90.00
#
_symmetry.space_group_name_H-M   'P 1'
#
loop_
_entity.id
_entity.type
_entity.pdbx_description
1 polymer ?
#
loop_
_entity_poly.entity_id
_entity_poly.type
_entity_poly.pdbx_seq_one_letter_code
_entity_poly.pdbx_strand_id
1 'polypeptide(L)' 'MTRLRFDHLGFAYDDTAVIEGLDFTLPPGKLTVLMGPSGCGKSTLMALAAGLLAPDRGRVIR' A
#
# COMPACT_ATOMS: atom_id res chain seq x y z
N MET A 1 19.56 -0.42 -2.88
CA MET A 1 18.31 -0.26 -2.10
C MET A 1 17.25 0.28 -3.04
N THR A 2 16.28 -0.56 -3.41
CA THR A 2 15.29 -0.23 -4.45
C THR A 2 14.18 0.65 -3.89
N ARG A 3 13.54 1.46 -4.76
CA ARG A 3 12.55 2.47 -4.37
C ARG A 3 11.17 1.84 -4.43
N LEU A 4 10.46 1.77 -3.31
CA LEU A 4 9.07 1.31 -3.29
C LEU A 4 8.11 2.47 -3.61
N ARG A 5 7.28 2.31 -4.64
CA ARG A 5 6.22 3.28 -5.01
C ARG A 5 4.87 2.57 -5.17
N PHE A 6 3.84 3.21 -4.65
CA PHE A 6 2.44 2.92 -4.92
C PHE A 6 1.93 3.90 -5.97
N ASP A 7 1.31 3.38 -7.02
CA ASP A 7 0.83 4.14 -8.18
C ASP A 7 -0.66 3.85 -8.37
N HIS A 8 -1.50 4.83 -8.03
CA HIS A 8 -2.96 4.77 -8.04
C HIS A 8 -3.53 3.50 -7.38
N LEU A 9 -2.96 3.10 -6.24
CA LEU A 9 -3.24 1.81 -5.62
C LEU A 9 -4.67 1.76 -5.08
N GLY A 10 -5.40 0.69 -5.43
CA GLY A 10 -6.74 0.41 -4.91
C GLY A 10 -6.87 -1.04 -4.45
N PHE A 11 -7.57 -1.25 -3.35
CA PHE A 11 -7.87 -2.58 -2.81
C PHE A 11 -9.13 -2.58 -1.93
N ALA A 12 -9.96 -3.60 -2.08
CA ALA A 12 -11.14 -3.86 -1.25
C ALA A 12 -11.14 -5.29 -0.67
N TYR A 13 -11.76 -5.45 0.49
CA TYR A 13 -12.23 -6.77 0.95
C TYR A 13 -13.72 -6.86 0.66
N ASP A 14 -14.12 -7.83 -0.15
CA ASP A 14 -15.48 -7.92 -0.69
C ASP A 14 -15.91 -6.56 -1.29
N ASP A 15 -17.02 -5.97 -0.81
CA ASP A 15 -17.51 -4.67 -1.25
C ASP A 15 -16.98 -3.48 -0.43
N THR A 16 -16.07 -3.71 0.51
CA THR A 16 -15.53 -2.66 1.39
C THR A 16 -14.16 -2.19 0.92
N ALA A 17 -14.11 -0.98 0.36
CA ALA A 17 -12.86 -0.33 -0.02
C ALA A 17 -11.97 -0.05 1.21
N VAL A 18 -10.70 -0.44 1.11
CA VAL A 18 -9.69 -0.23 2.17
C VAL A 18 -8.63 0.77 1.72
N ILE A 19 -8.27 0.74 0.44
CA ILE A 19 -7.34 1.69 -0.17
C ILE A 19 -7.98 2.22 -1.45
N GLU A 20 -8.00 3.54 -1.59
CA GLU A 20 -8.65 4.25 -2.68
C GLU A 20 -7.69 5.24 -3.33
N GLY A 21 -7.05 4.83 -4.43
CA GLY A 21 -6.20 5.71 -5.26
C GLY A 21 -4.96 6.23 -4.54
N LEU A 22 -4.26 5.39 -3.77
CA LEU A 22 -3.07 5.82 -3.03
C LEU A 22 -1.85 5.96 -3.93
N ASP A 23 -1.30 7.18 -3.95
CA ASP A 23 -0.03 7.53 -4.61
C ASP A 23 1.02 7.94 -3.57
N PHE A 24 2.03 7.11 -3.38
CA PHE A 24 3.07 7.36 -2.38
C PHE A 24 4.40 6.68 -2.76
N THR A 25 5.52 7.33 -2.44
CA THR A 25 6.86 6.79 -2.67
C THR A 25 7.65 6.74 -1.37
N LEU A 26 8.17 5.57 -1.03
CA LEU A 26 9.08 5.41 0.10
C LEU A 26 10.50 5.79 -0.33
N PRO A 27 11.17 6.68 0.41
CA PRO A 27 12.56 7.03 0.13
C PRO A 27 13.48 5.82 0.43
N PRO A 28 14.41 5.48 -0.47
CA PRO A 28 15.34 4.38 -0.26
C PRO A 28 16.28 4.69 0.92
N GLY A 29 16.62 3.66 1.69
CA GLY A 29 17.55 3.77 2.82
C GLY A 29 17.00 4.53 4.04
N LYS A 30 15.69 4.80 4.11
CA LYS A 30 15.05 5.41 5.28
C LYS A 30 14.08 4.45 5.95
N LEU A 31 14.06 4.50 7.28
CA LEU A 31 12.97 3.92 8.06
C LEU A 31 11.72 4.79 7.89
N THR A 32 10.64 4.20 7.38
CA THR A 32 9.34 4.85 7.24
C THR A 32 8.35 4.18 8.18
N VAL A 33 7.66 4.96 9.02
CA VAL A 33 6.66 4.46 9.95
C VAL A 33 5.26 4.72 9.39
N LEU A 34 4.46 3.66 9.31
CA LEU A 34 3.05 3.75 8.90
C LEU A 34 2.17 3.84 10.15
N MET A 35 1.49 4.98 10.34
CA MET A 35 0.65 5.25 11.52
C MET A 35 -0.81 5.50 11.14
N GLY A 36 -1.72 5.24 12.08
CA GLY A 36 -3.15 5.50 11.93
C GLY A 36 -4.03 4.58 12.81
N PRO A 37 -5.32 4.92 12.99
CA PRO A 37 -6.26 4.15 13.82
C PRO A 37 -6.41 2.68 13.39
N SER A 38 -6.90 1.81 14.27
CA SER A 38 -7.23 0.43 13.86
C SER A 38 -8.24 0.43 12.70
N GLY A 39 -8.10 -0.51 11.76
CA GLY A 39 -8.97 -0.62 10.59
C GLY A 39 -8.66 0.31 9.41
N CYS A 40 -7.76 1.29 9.54
CA CYS A 40 -7.46 2.25 8.46
C CYS A 40 -6.61 1.69 7.29
N GLY A 41 -6.49 0.37 7.13
CA GLY A 41 -5.79 -0.25 5.99
C GLY A 41 -4.27 -0.41 6.09
N LYS A 42 -3.66 -0.18 7.27
CA LYS A 42 -2.18 -0.30 7.43
C LYS A 42 -1.63 -1.69 7.08
N SER A 43 -2.17 -2.73 7.70
CA SER A 43 -1.73 -4.11 7.45
C SER A 43 -2.01 -4.53 6.01
N THR A 44 -3.11 -4.05 5.42
CA THR A 44 -3.44 -4.25 4.01
C THR A 44 -2.40 -3.62 3.09
N LEU A 45 -2.02 -2.36 3.34
CA LEU A 45 -0.96 -1.69 2.57
C LEU A 45 0.38 -2.42 2.70
N MET A 46 0.73 -2.90 3.90
CA MET A 46 1.96 -3.69 4.11
C MET A 46 1.92 -5.04 3.37
N ALA A 47 0.78 -5.72 3.34
CA ALA A 47 0.61 -6.96 2.61
C ALA A 47 0.71 -6.76 1.08
N LEU A 48 0.13 -5.68 0.54
CA LEU A 48 0.27 -5.28 -0.86
C LEU A 48 1.74 -4.95 -1.18
N ALA A 49 2.41 -4.18 -0.32
CA ALA A 49 3.83 -3.85 -0.44
C ALA A 49 4.75 -5.08 -0.43
N ALA A 50 4.40 -6.10 0.37
CA ALA A 50 5.10 -7.37 0.44
C ALA A 50 4.76 -8.33 -0.72
N GLY A 51 3.73 -8.03 -1.52
CA GLY A 51 3.24 -8.90 -2.58
C GLY A 51 2.43 -10.10 -2.08
N LEU A 52 1.94 -10.04 -0.83
CA LEU A 52 1.05 -11.06 -0.25
C LEU A 52 -0.40 -10.88 -0.69
N LEU A 53 -0.76 -9.66 -1.10
CA LEU A 53 -2.02 -9.34 -1.74
C LEU A 53 -1.73 -8.76 -3.13
N ALA A 54 -2.66 -8.98 -4.06
CA ALA A 54 -2.67 -8.32 -5.35
C ALA A 54 -3.58 -7.08 -5.26
N PRO A 55 -3.17 -5.93 -5.83
CA PRO A 55 -4.06 -4.77 -5.91
C PRO A 55 -5.20 -5.01 -6.91
N ASP A 56 -6.39 -4.49 -6.60
CA ASP A 56 -7.53 -4.49 -7.53
C ASP A 56 -7.35 -3.43 -8.61
N ARG A 57 -6.66 -2.33 -8.27
CA ARG A 57 -6.34 -1.20 -9.16
C ARG A 57 -4.94 -0.68 -8.89
N GLY A 58 -4.31 -0.13 -9.94
CA GLY A 58 -2.97 0.43 -9.83
C GLY A 58 -1.90 -0.64 -9.63
N ARG A 59 -0.76 -0.28 -9.04
CA ARG A 59 0.39 -1.19 -8.87
C ARG A 59 1.37 -0.77 -7.77
N VAL A 60 2.15 -1.76 -7.33
CA VAL A 60 3.32 -1.58 -6.48
C VAL A 60 4.58 -1.74 -7.33
N ILE A 61 5.40 -0.69 -7.40
CA ILE A 61 6.66 -0.61 -8.16
C ILE A 61 7.82 -0.75 -7.18
N ARG A 62 8.81 -1.60 -7.50
CA ARG A 62 9.97 -1.88 -6.65
C ARG A 62 11.27 -1.48 -7.31
#